data_AF-A0A3M2DR28-F1
#
_entry.id   AF-A0A3M2DR28-F1
#
_cell.length_a   1.000
_cell.length_b   1.000
_cell.length_c   1.000
_cell.angle_alpha   90.00
_cell.angle_beta   90.00
_cell.angle_gamma   90.00
#
_symmetry.space_group_name_H-M   'P 1'
#
loop_
_entity.id
_entity.type
_entity.pdbx_description
1 polymer ?
#
loop_
_entity_poly.entity_id
_entity_poly.type
_entity_poly.pdbx_seq_one_letter_code
_entity_poly.pdbx_strand_id
1 'polypeptide(L)'
;MPDVLDPEEHPVQYRRTKMLIELHLYLVLFDIIVMLVTWTIMPENSDVPLGFALLFLGCSLALLKLTQSLAVIGNFLAAGWFLVLVPAILKTGGLYSDNMLWLALAPAIA
;
A
#
# COMPACT_ATOMS: atom_id res chain seq x y z
N MET A 1 -14.91 16.78 -13.98
CA MET A 1 -14.12 16.69 -12.73
C MET A 1 -13.18 17.86 -12.74
N PRO A 2 -13.03 18.64 -11.66
CA PRO A 2 -12.17 19.82 -11.71
C PRO A 2 -10.74 19.37 -12.03
N ASP A 3 -10.16 19.96 -13.07
CA ASP A 3 -8.79 19.74 -13.55
C ASP A 3 -7.77 20.33 -12.56
N VAL A 4 -7.79 19.89 -11.30
CA VAL A 4 -6.91 20.41 -10.22
C VAL A 4 -5.44 19.98 -10.40
N LEU A 5 -5.14 19.21 -11.45
CA LEU A 5 -3.80 18.69 -11.74
C LEU A 5 -3.20 19.29 -13.02
N ASP A 6 -3.54 20.54 -13.36
CA ASP A 6 -2.77 21.26 -14.37
C ASP A 6 -1.31 21.43 -13.87
N PRO A 7 -0.32 20.82 -14.55
CA PRO A 7 1.08 20.93 -14.15
C PRO A 7 1.61 22.37 -14.17
N GLU A 8 0.97 23.29 -14.91
CA GLU A 8 1.37 24.69 -14.99
C GLU A 8 0.82 25.50 -13.80
N GLU A 9 -0.42 25.26 -13.38
CA GLU A 9 -1.03 25.97 -12.24
C GLU A 9 -0.62 25.41 -10.88
N HIS A 10 -0.46 24.09 -10.75
CA HIS A 10 -0.20 23.41 -9.48
C HIS A 10 0.96 22.39 -9.55
N PRO A 11 2.19 22.83 -9.87
CA PRO A 11 3.32 21.95 -10.16
C PRO A 11 3.74 21.06 -8.98
N VAL A 12 3.60 21.53 -7.74
CA VAL A 12 3.96 20.76 -6.54
C VAL A 12 2.95 19.64 -6.29
N GLN A 13 1.65 19.92 -6.42
CA GLN A 13 0.60 18.92 -6.22
C GLN A 13 0.64 17.86 -7.34
N TYR A 14 0.89 18.28 -8.58
CA TYR A 14 1.10 17.37 -9.70
C TYR A 14 2.29 16.44 -9.44
N ARG A 15 3.46 16.96 -9.05
CA ARG A 15 4.64 16.13 -8.73
C ARG A 15 4.38 15.15 -7.59
N ARG A 16 3.72 15.58 -6.51
CA ARG A 16 3.39 14.69 -5.38
C ARG A 16 2.41 13.59 -5.80
N THR A 17 1.41 13.92 -6.59
CA THR A 17 0.44 12.95 -7.12
C THR A 17 1.12 11.95 -8.06
N LYS A 18 2.01 12.43 -8.93
CA LYS A 18 2.82 11.58 -9.80
C LYS A 18 3.70 10.62 -8.99
N MET A 19 4.43 11.11 -7.99
CA MET A 19 5.23 10.26 -7.08
C MET A 19 4.35 9.21 -6.39
N LEU A 20 3.15 9.59 -5.94
CA LEU A 20 2.23 8.67 -5.29
C LEU A 20 1.74 7.57 -6.25
N ILE A 21 1.46 7.92 -7.52
CA ILE A 21 1.11 6.93 -8.56
C ILE A 21 2.29 6.00 -8.83
N GLU A 22 3.50 6.53 -8.97
CA GLU A 22 4.72 5.74 -9.16
C GLU A 22 4.95 4.78 -7.98
N LEU A 23 4.72 5.24 -6.74
CA LEU A 23 4.77 4.40 -5.54
C LEU A 23 3.73 3.26 -5.60
N HIS A 24 2.49 3.52 -6.02
CA HIS A 24 1.48 2.46 -6.15
C HIS A 24 1.91 1.42 -7.20
N LEU A 25 2.42 1.86 -8.36
CA LEU A 25 2.89 0.94 -9.39
C LEU A 25 4.06 0.08 -8.89
N TYR A 26 4.98 0.69 -8.14
CA TYR A 26 6.07 -0.04 -7.48
C TYR A 26 5.53 -1.07 -6.49
N LEU A 27 4.59 -0.69 -5.62
CA LEU A 27 4.01 -1.60 -4.62
C LEU A 27 3.23 -2.76 -5.27
N VAL A 28 2.49 -2.50 -6.34
CA VAL A 28 1.78 -3.54 -7.09
C VAL A 28 2.78 -4.53 -7.72
N LEU A 29 3.83 -4.02 -8.36
CA LEU A 29 4.86 -4.88 -8.96
C LEU A 29 5.58 -5.70 -7.89
N PHE A 30 5.94 -5.08 -6.77
CA PHE A 30 6.57 -5.74 -5.64
C PHE A 30 5.68 -6.85 -5.08
N ASP A 31 4.40 -6.58 -4.86
CA ASP A 31 3.45 -7.56 -4.33
C ASP A 31 3.25 -8.76 -5.29
N ILE A 32 3.17 -8.51 -6.61
CA ILE A 32 3.14 -9.59 -7.61
C ILE A 32 4.39 -10.47 -7.53
N ILE A 33 5.58 -9.87 -7.41
CA ILE A 33 6.84 -10.62 -7.28
C ILE A 33 6.82 -11.44 -5.99
N VAL A 34 6.43 -10.86 -4.86
CA VAL A 34 6.36 -11.55 -3.57
C VAL A 34 5.34 -12.69 -3.60
N MET A 35 4.18 -12.51 -4.25
CA MET A 35 3.20 -13.57 -4.47
C MET A 35 3.80 -14.73 -5.26
N LEU A 36 4.48 -14.45 -6.38
CA LEU A 36 5.13 -15.48 -7.20
C LEU A 36 6.20 -16.23 -6.42
N VAL A 37 7.06 -15.52 -5.67
CA VAL A 37 8.09 -16.12 -4.81
C VAL A 37 7.45 -16.98 -3.74
N THR A 38 6.40 -16.50 -3.08
CA THR A 38 5.68 -17.23 -2.03
C THR A 38 5.06 -18.51 -2.60
N TRP A 39 4.47 -18.47 -3.78
CA TRP A 39 3.84 -19.66 -4.37
C TRP A 39 4.83 -20.68 -4.94
N THR A 40 6.01 -20.25 -5.37
CA THR A 40 6.98 -21.13 -6.07
C THR A 40 8.16 -21.56 -5.20
N ILE A 41 8.64 -20.71 -4.30
CA ILE A 41 9.86 -20.93 -3.51
C ILE A 41 9.53 -21.20 -2.04
N MET A 42 8.55 -20.48 -1.47
CA MET A 42 8.21 -20.54 -0.04
C MET A 42 6.71 -20.78 0.21
N PRO A 43 6.14 -21.90 -0.28
CA PRO A 43 4.71 -22.17 -0.20
C PRO A 43 4.17 -22.28 1.22
N GLU A 44 5.01 -22.52 2.22
CA GLU A 44 4.68 -22.45 3.65
C GLU A 44 4.14 -21.07 4.08
N ASN A 45 4.49 -20.01 3.34
CA ASN A 45 4.02 -18.64 3.58
C ASN A 45 2.77 -18.28 2.77
N SER A 46 2.16 -19.23 2.06
CA SER A 46 0.95 -19.00 1.25
C SER A 46 -0.27 -18.51 2.04
N ASP A 47 -0.21 -18.65 3.36
CA ASP A 47 -1.18 -18.14 4.32
C ASP A 47 -1.19 -16.61 4.49
N VAL A 48 -0.17 -15.92 3.99
CA VAL A 48 -0.12 -14.45 3.98
C VAL A 48 -1.13 -13.95 2.93
N PRO A 49 -2.09 -13.09 3.29
CA PRO A 49 -3.17 -12.68 2.40
C PRO A 49 -2.73 -11.61 1.39
N LEU A 50 -1.68 -11.89 0.61
CA LEU A 50 -1.11 -10.96 -0.39
C LEU A 50 -2.14 -10.55 -1.46
N GLY A 51 -3.10 -11.44 -1.79
CA GLY A 51 -4.21 -11.07 -2.68
C GLY A 51 -5.08 -9.92 -2.15
N PHE A 52 -5.16 -9.74 -0.82
CA PHE A 52 -5.85 -8.58 -0.24
C PHE A 52 -5.03 -7.30 -0.39
N ALA A 53 -3.69 -7.39 -0.39
CA ALA A 53 -2.82 -6.25 -0.63
C ALA A 53 -3.02 -5.71 -2.06
N LEU A 54 -3.03 -6.58 -3.07
CA LEU A 54 -3.38 -6.21 -4.46
C LEU A 54 -4.74 -5.51 -4.58
N LEU A 55 -5.79 -6.08 -3.98
CA LEU A 55 -7.12 -5.50 -4.01
C LEU A 55 -7.12 -4.12 -3.35
N PHE A 56 -6.44 -3.98 -2.21
CA PHE A 56 -6.33 -2.74 -1.48
C PHE A 56 -5.59 -1.65 -2.27
N LEU A 57 -4.47 -1.99 -2.91
CA LEU A 57 -3.72 -1.08 -3.79
C LEU A 57 -4.57 -0.62 -4.97
N GLY A 58 -5.37 -1.51 -5.57
CA GLY A 58 -6.33 -1.17 -6.62
C GLY A 58 -7.42 -0.21 -6.13
N CYS A 59 -8.02 -0.47 -4.97
CA CYS A 59 -8.99 0.42 -4.35
C CYS A 59 -8.40 1.80 -4.01
N SER A 60 -7.14 1.83 -3.55
CA SER A 60 -6.40 3.06 -3.26
C SER A 60 -6.22 3.93 -4.52
N LEU A 61 -5.84 3.34 -5.65
CA LEU A 61 -5.75 4.05 -6.93
C LEU A 61 -7.12 4.56 -7.40
N ALA A 62 -8.18 3.77 -7.24
CA ALA A 62 -9.54 4.21 -7.56
C ALA A 62 -9.98 5.39 -6.68
N LEU A 63 -9.70 5.32 -5.37
CA LEU A 63 -9.91 6.41 -4.42
C LEU A 63 -9.11 7.66 -4.80
N LEU A 64 -7.86 7.50 -5.25
CA LEU A 64 -7.03 8.62 -5.70
C LEU A 64 -7.70 9.31 -6.90
N LYS A 65 -8.19 8.52 -7.86
CA LYS A 65 -8.92 9.05 -9.02
C LYS A 65 -10.19 9.81 -8.62
N LEU A 66 -10.92 9.33 -7.61
CA LEU A 66 -12.18 9.93 -7.17
C LEU A 66 -11.99 11.17 -6.28
N THR A 67 -11.04 11.11 -5.34
CA THR A 67 -10.89 12.13 -4.29
C THR A 67 -9.79 13.13 -4.58
N GLN A 68 -8.78 12.77 -5.38
CA GLN A 68 -7.57 13.56 -5.64
C GLN A 68 -6.84 14.02 -4.36
N SER A 69 -7.15 13.42 -3.21
CA SER A 69 -6.66 13.85 -1.90
C SER A 69 -5.51 12.97 -1.45
N LEU A 70 -4.29 13.53 -1.50
CA LEU A 70 -3.08 12.81 -1.08
C LEU A 70 -3.15 12.33 0.38
N ALA A 71 -3.79 13.11 1.26
CA ALA A 71 -3.94 12.75 2.66
C ALA A 71 -4.87 11.54 2.86
N VAL A 72 -5.97 11.48 2.11
CA VAL A 72 -6.89 10.33 2.16
C VAL A 72 -6.17 9.07 1.69
N ILE A 73 -5.39 9.18 0.62
CA ILE A 73 -4.68 8.04 0.04
C ILE A 73 -3.51 7.56 0.89
N GLY A 74 -2.72 8.48 1.48
CA GLY A 74 -1.66 8.12 2.42
C GLY A 74 -2.19 7.34 3.62
N ASN A 75 -3.26 7.86 4.24
CA ASN A 75 -3.94 7.17 5.35
C ASN A 75 -4.54 5.83 4.93
N PHE A 76 -5.15 5.76 3.74
CA PHE A 76 -5.69 4.51 3.22
C PHE A 76 -4.58 3.48 3.04
N LEU A 77 -3.49 3.81 2.33
CA LEU A 77 -2.32 2.92 2.18
C LEU A 77 -1.78 2.41 3.51
N ALA A 78 -1.63 3.30 4.50
CA ALA A 78 -1.18 2.91 5.84
C ALA A 78 -2.16 1.93 6.52
N ALA A 79 -3.48 2.16 6.39
CA ALA A 79 -4.49 1.25 6.92
C ALA A 79 -4.49 -0.11 6.20
N GLY A 80 -4.22 -0.14 4.89
CA GLY A 80 -4.07 -1.38 4.12
C GLY A 80 -2.95 -2.26 4.64
N TRP A 81 -1.83 -1.63 5.02
CA TRP A 81 -0.67 -2.30 5.61
C TRP A 81 -1.03 -3.07 6.89
N PHE A 82 -1.92 -2.53 7.72
CA PHE A 82 -2.41 -3.20 8.93
C PHE A 82 -3.19 -4.47 8.60
N LEU A 83 -4.09 -4.40 7.62
CA LEU A 83 -4.95 -5.52 7.27
C LEU A 83 -4.16 -6.73 6.76
N VAL A 84 -3.00 -6.48 6.13
CA VAL A 84 -2.11 -7.54 5.62
C VAL A 84 -1.22 -8.09 6.74
N LEU A 85 -0.68 -7.23 7.61
CA LEU A 85 0.28 -7.64 8.64
C LEU A 85 -0.37 -8.27 9.87
N VAL A 86 -1.57 -7.86 10.28
CA VAL A 86 -2.24 -8.41 11.48
C VAL A 86 -2.42 -9.93 11.39
N PRO A 87 -2.95 -10.51 10.28
CA PRO A 87 -3.03 -11.96 10.13
C PRO A 87 -1.65 -12.65 10.16
N ALA A 88 -0.63 -12.02 9.58
CA ALA A 88 0.73 -12.56 9.54
C ALA A 88 1.36 -12.60 10.95
N ILE A 89 1.17 -11.57 11.77
CA ILE A 89 1.68 -11.49 13.15
C ILE A 89 1.06 -12.58 14.03
N LEU A 90 -0.27 -12.74 13.94
CA LEU A 90 -0.99 -13.73 14.75
C LEU A 90 -0.54 -15.16 14.44
N LYS A 91 -0.22 -15.46 13.18
CA LYS A 91 0.25 -16.79 12.77
C LYS A 91 1.72 -17.05 13.06
N THR A 92 2.58 -16.04 12.93
CA THR A 92 4.04 -16.21 13.08
C THR A 92 4.54 -16.04 14.53
N GLY A 93 3.65 -15.71 15.48
CA GLY A 93 4.05 -15.37 16.84
C GLY A 93 4.79 -14.03 16.92
N GLY A 94 4.59 -13.16 15.92
CA GLY A 94 5.33 -11.92 15.66
C GLY A 94 5.11 -10.77 16.66
N LEU A 95 4.66 -11.07 17.89
CA LEU A 95 4.46 -10.10 18.97
C LEU A 95 5.75 -9.33 19.35
N TYR A 96 6.92 -9.81 18.91
CA TYR A 96 8.22 -9.13 19.02
C TYR A 96 8.94 -8.99 17.67
N SER A 97 8.25 -9.19 16.55
CA SER A 97 8.88 -9.12 15.22
C SER A 97 8.77 -7.73 14.60
N ASP A 98 9.59 -7.47 13.57
CA ASP A 98 9.56 -6.26 12.75
C ASP A 98 8.15 -5.90 12.27
N ASN A 99 7.26 -6.88 12.10
CA ASN A 99 5.89 -6.64 11.67
C ASN A 99 5.09 -5.78 12.67
N MET A 100 5.33 -5.92 13.98
CA MET A 100 4.71 -5.05 15.00
C MET A 100 5.29 -3.63 15.00
N LEU A 101 6.60 -3.51 14.76
CA LEU A 101 7.26 -2.21 14.61
C LEU A 101 6.68 -1.46 13.40
N TRP A 102 6.55 -2.14 12.26
CA TRP A 102 5.95 -1.59 11.06
C TRP A 102 4.46 -1.28 11.23
N LEU A 103 3.73 -2.08 12.01
CA LEU A 103 2.37 -1.76 12.40
C LEU A 103 2.33 -0.44 13.17
N ALA A 104 3.20 -0.23 14.16
CA ALA A 104 3.19 1.01 14.95
C ALA A 104 3.68 2.24 14.16
N LEU A 105 4.65 2.07 13.26
CA LEU A 105 5.28 3.18 12.52
C LEU A 105 4.46 3.64 11.32
N ALA A 106 3.84 2.73 10.57
CA ALA A 106 3.15 3.08 9.32
C ALA A 106 2.06 4.17 9.48
N PRO A 107 1.21 4.20 10.53
CA PRO A 107 0.26 5.28 10.76
C PRO A 107 0.91 6.56 11.29
N ALA A 108 2.01 6.44 12.03
CA ALA A 108 2.68 7.60 12.61
C ALA A 108 3.40 8.45 11.55
N ILE A 109 3.72 7.84 10.40
CA ILE A 109 4.39 8.47 9.27
C ILE A 109 3.39 8.97 8.20
N ALA A 110 2.17 8.39 8.17
CA ALA A 110 1.11 8.72 7.22
C ALA A 110 0.43 10.07 7.50
#